data_AF-A0A6P8SYQ0-F1
#
_entry.id   AF-A0A6P8SYQ0-F1
#
_cell.length_a   1.000
_cell.length_b   1.000
_cell.length_c   1.000
_cell.angle_alpha   90.00
_cell.angle_beta   90.00
_cell.angle_gamma   90.00
#
_symmetry.space_group_name_H-M   'P 1'
#
loop_
_entity.id
_entity.type
_entity.pdbx_description
1 polymer ?
#
loop_
_entity_poly.entity_id
_entity_poly.type
_entity_poly.pdbx_seq_one_letter_code
_entity_poly.pdbx_strand_id
1 'polypeptide(L)'
;MSFLVDSVIMFTSQVLFFGFGWLFFMRQLFKDYEIRQYVVQVVFSITFAFSCTMFELIIFEILGAMSSTSRYFHWKLNLYVILLVLIFVVPFYIGYFVVSNIRLLQRQKLLFACMVWFTFMYFFWKLGDPFPILSPKHGILSIEQLISRVGVIGVTLMALLSGFGAVNCPYTYMSYFLRNVTDSDILALERRLLQTMDMIISKKKRIAMTRRQMYQRGEDQNKQTGFWGMIKSVTSTPPGSENLSLIQQEVDALEELSRQLFLETVDLQSTKERIEYSKTFKGKYFNFLGYFFSIYCVWKIFMATINIVFDRVGKTDPVTRGIEITVNWLGIQFDVKFWSQHISFILVGIIIVTSIRGLLITLTKFFYAISSSKSSNVIVLVLAQIMGMYFVSSVLLMRMSMPLEYRSIVTEVLGELQFNFYHRWFDVIFLVSALSSILFLYLAHKQAPEKQMSL
;
A
#
# COMPACT_ATOMS: atom_id res chain seq x y z
N MET A 1 -25.49 28.26 17.21
CA MET A 1 -26.01 27.91 15.88
C MET A 1 -27.22 27.01 16.07
N SER A 2 -28.23 27.08 15.20
CA SER A 2 -29.28 26.06 15.16
C SER A 2 -28.68 24.76 14.64
N PHE A 3 -29.11 23.61 15.17
CA PHE A 3 -28.70 22.28 14.72
C PHE A 3 -28.82 22.10 13.19
N LEU A 4 -29.79 22.77 12.57
CA LEU A 4 -29.96 22.78 11.12
C LEU A 4 -28.80 23.46 10.38
N VAL A 5 -28.28 24.57 10.90
CA VAL A 5 -27.15 25.29 10.30
C VAL A 5 -25.89 24.43 10.40
N ASP A 6 -25.63 23.86 11.57
CA ASP A 6 -24.51 22.94 11.79
C ASP A 6 -24.62 21.72 10.84
N SER A 7 -25.83 21.16 10.67
CA SER A 7 -26.08 20.05 9.74
C SER A 7 -25.87 20.43 8.27
N VAL A 8 -26.24 21.64 7.86
CA VAL A 8 -26.01 22.14 6.49
C VAL A 8 -24.52 22.32 6.21
N ILE A 9 -23.76 22.82 7.18
CA ILE A 9 -22.30 22.95 7.08
C ILE A 9 -21.67 21.57 6.86
N MET A 10 -22.01 20.60 7.72
CA MET A 10 -21.51 19.23 7.63
C MET A 10 -21.93 18.52 6.33
N PHE A 11 -23.15 18.75 5.86
CA PHE A 11 -23.59 18.15 4.61
C PHE A 11 -22.86 18.77 3.41
N THR A 12 -22.62 20.08 3.44
CA THR A 12 -21.89 20.78 2.39
C THR A 12 -20.45 20.28 2.30
N SER A 13 -19.76 20.15 3.43
CA SER A 13 -18.39 19.60 3.45
C SER A 13 -18.36 18.14 2.97
N GLN A 14 -19.33 17.32 3.40
CA GLN A 14 -19.46 15.93 2.94
C GLN A 14 -19.62 15.83 1.41
N VAL A 15 -20.45 16.68 0.80
CA VAL A 15 -20.64 16.73 -0.66
C VAL A 15 -19.35 17.15 -1.37
N LEU A 16 -18.61 18.12 -0.81
CA LEU A 16 -17.32 18.54 -1.35
C LEU A 16 -16.28 17.40 -1.29
N PHE A 17 -16.18 16.69 -0.16
CA PHE A 17 -15.27 15.55 -0.03
C PHE A 17 -15.67 14.39 -0.95
N PHE A 18 -16.97 14.14 -1.12
CA PHE A 18 -17.45 13.16 -2.08
C PHE A 18 -17.06 13.54 -3.51
N GLY A 19 -17.27 14.80 -3.91
CA GLY A 19 -16.86 15.33 -5.21
C GLY A 19 -15.35 15.22 -5.43
N PHE A 20 -14.54 15.52 -4.42
CA PHE A 20 -13.09 15.35 -4.49
C PHE A 20 -12.68 13.88 -4.63
N GLY A 21 -13.26 12.98 -3.84
CA GLY A 21 -13.02 11.54 -3.93
C GLY A 21 -13.41 10.97 -5.31
N TRP A 22 -14.51 11.46 -5.85
CA TRP A 22 -14.98 11.13 -7.20
C TRP A 22 -14.02 11.59 -8.29
N LEU A 23 -13.53 12.83 -8.20
CA LEU A 23 -12.57 13.40 -9.14
C LEU A 23 -11.22 12.67 -9.05
N PHE A 24 -10.73 12.38 -7.84
CA PHE A 24 -9.51 11.62 -7.62
C PHE A 24 -9.62 10.23 -8.25
N PHE A 25 -10.73 9.55 -8.03
CA PHE A 25 -11.01 8.25 -8.64
C PHE A 25 -10.95 8.31 -10.17
N MET A 26 -11.64 9.27 -10.79
CA MET A 26 -11.70 9.39 -12.25
C MET A 26 -10.37 9.80 -12.88
N ARG A 27 -9.66 10.76 -12.27
CA ARG A 27 -8.47 11.35 -12.88
C ARG A 27 -7.19 10.57 -12.58
N GLN A 28 -7.13 9.86 -11.45
CA GLN A 28 -5.88 9.30 -10.93
C GLN A 28 -5.89 7.79 -10.71
N LEU A 29 -7.05 7.15 -10.50
CA LEU A 29 -7.14 5.69 -10.44
C LEU A 29 -7.55 5.11 -11.79
N PHE A 30 -8.62 5.61 -12.42
CA PHE A 30 -9.22 4.98 -13.61
C PHE A 30 -8.88 5.64 -14.95
N LYS A 31 -7.83 6.47 -15.01
CA LYS A 31 -7.48 7.25 -16.22
C LYS A 31 -7.38 6.40 -17.49
N ASP A 32 -6.87 5.16 -17.37
CA ASP A 32 -6.54 4.29 -18.50
C ASP A 32 -7.43 3.01 -18.57
N TYR A 33 -8.54 2.94 -17.82
CA TYR A 33 -9.41 1.77 -17.77
C TYR A 33 -10.79 2.03 -18.38
N GLU A 34 -11.15 1.25 -19.40
CA GLU A 34 -12.34 1.46 -20.25
C GLU A 34 -13.67 1.08 -19.57
N ILE A 35 -13.67 0.13 -18.63
CA ILE A 35 -14.91 -0.38 -17.99
C ILE A 35 -15.10 0.28 -16.62
N ARG A 36 -15.92 1.34 -16.58
CA ARG A 36 -16.27 2.06 -15.35
C ARG A 36 -17.53 1.46 -14.72
N GLN A 37 -17.37 0.82 -13.56
CA GLN A 37 -18.52 0.37 -12.77
C GLN A 37 -18.92 1.43 -11.74
N TYR A 38 -20.09 2.05 -11.94
CA TYR A 38 -20.58 3.17 -11.13
C TYR A 38 -20.63 2.86 -9.62
N VAL A 39 -21.02 1.63 -9.26
CA VAL A 39 -21.11 1.21 -7.85
C VAL A 39 -19.75 1.27 -7.14
N VAL A 40 -18.68 0.84 -7.80
CA VAL A 40 -17.32 0.84 -7.22
C VAL A 40 -16.86 2.27 -6.96
N GLN A 41 -17.15 3.18 -7.89
CA GLN A 41 -16.83 4.58 -7.79
C GLN A 41 -17.60 5.28 -6.65
N VAL A 42 -18.89 5.01 -6.52
CA VAL A 42 -19.72 5.53 -5.42
C VAL A 42 -19.21 5.03 -4.09
N VAL A 43 -18.97 3.72 -3.94
CA VAL A 43 -18.47 3.13 -2.70
C VAL A 43 -17.11 3.72 -2.31
N PHE A 44 -16.17 3.84 -3.25
CA PHE A 44 -14.88 4.48 -3.00
C PHE A 44 -15.05 5.95 -2.52
N SER A 45 -15.88 6.72 -3.22
CA SER A 45 -16.09 8.15 -2.94
C SER A 45 -16.82 8.38 -1.61
N ILE A 46 -17.78 7.51 -1.25
CA ILE A 46 -18.43 7.50 0.06
C ILE A 46 -17.39 7.23 1.15
N THR A 47 -16.59 6.16 1.01
CA THR A 47 -15.56 5.82 2.00
C THR A 47 -14.57 6.96 2.19
N PHE A 48 -14.12 7.58 1.09
CA PHE A 48 -13.23 8.73 1.13
C PHE A 48 -13.86 9.92 1.85
N ALA A 49 -15.12 10.25 1.52
CA ALA A 49 -15.82 11.39 2.09
C ALA A 49 -16.01 11.25 3.60
N PHE A 50 -16.59 10.13 4.06
CA PHE A 50 -16.79 9.87 5.49
C PHE A 50 -15.47 9.80 6.27
N SER A 51 -14.38 9.40 5.62
CA SER A 51 -13.05 9.43 6.23
C SER A 51 -12.48 10.85 6.37
N CYS A 52 -12.66 11.72 5.37
CA CYS A 52 -12.26 13.13 5.47
C CYS A 52 -13.10 13.88 6.52
N THR A 53 -14.39 13.58 6.60
CA THR A 53 -15.29 14.14 7.61
C THR A 53 -14.88 13.77 9.03
N MET A 54 -14.29 12.59 9.27
CA MET A 54 -13.71 12.28 10.58
C MET A 54 -12.62 13.28 10.97
N PHE A 55 -11.75 13.67 10.04
CA PHE A 55 -10.69 14.64 10.30
C PHE A 55 -11.22 16.07 10.43
N GLU A 56 -12.20 16.44 9.62
CA GLU A 56 -12.90 17.72 9.74
C GLU A 56 -13.56 17.87 11.11
N LEU A 57 -14.22 16.82 11.61
CA LEU A 57 -14.83 16.83 12.94
C LEU A 57 -13.81 17.03 14.06
N ILE A 58 -12.56 16.59 13.89
CA ILE A 58 -11.48 16.85 14.84
C ILE A 58 -11.06 18.31 14.80
N ILE A 59 -10.95 18.89 13.59
CA ILE A 59 -10.66 20.31 13.40
C ILE A 59 -11.75 21.15 14.07
N PHE A 60 -13.02 20.79 13.89
CA PHE A 60 -14.15 21.46 14.56
C PHE A 60 -14.15 21.24 16.08
N GLU A 61 -13.65 20.12 16.57
CA GLU A 61 -13.47 19.89 18.00
C GLU A 61 -12.46 20.88 18.61
N ILE A 62 -11.27 20.98 17.99
CA ILE A 62 -10.17 21.84 18.46
C ILE A 62 -10.51 23.33 18.34
N LEU A 63 -11.20 23.73 17.26
CA LEU A 63 -11.61 25.12 17.03
C LEU A 63 -12.82 25.55 17.87
N GLY A 64 -13.53 24.62 18.53
CA GLY A 64 -14.79 24.95 19.18
C GLY A 64 -15.89 25.36 18.19
N ALA A 65 -15.80 24.93 16.93
CA ALA A 65 -16.78 25.24 15.90
C ALA A 65 -18.02 24.34 16.07
N MET A 66 -19.21 24.89 15.81
CA MET A 66 -20.53 24.26 16.01
C MET A 66 -20.90 24.00 17.48
N SER A 67 -22.17 23.70 17.72
CA SER A 67 -22.65 23.33 19.06
C SER A 67 -22.14 21.95 19.49
N SER A 68 -21.76 21.77 20.77
CA SER A 68 -21.24 20.49 21.29
C SER A 68 -22.20 19.31 21.08
N THR A 69 -23.51 19.53 21.22
CA THR A 69 -24.54 18.50 20.98
C THR A 69 -24.61 18.11 19.50
N SER A 70 -24.48 19.08 18.58
CA SER A 70 -24.44 18.80 17.14
C SER A 70 -23.16 18.06 16.76
N ARG A 71 -21.99 18.48 17.26
CA ARG A 71 -20.71 17.77 17.06
C ARG A 71 -20.81 16.31 17.49
N TYR A 72 -21.33 16.06 18.70
CA TYR A 72 -21.51 14.71 19.22
C TYR A 72 -22.41 13.86 18.31
N PHE A 73 -23.53 14.42 17.83
CA PHE A 73 -24.42 13.73 16.90
C PHE A 73 -23.71 13.38 15.58
N HIS A 74 -23.02 14.35 14.96
CA HIS A 74 -22.32 14.14 13.70
C HIS A 74 -21.15 13.15 13.83
N TRP A 75 -20.42 13.18 14.95
CA TRP A 75 -19.40 12.19 15.28
C TRP A 75 -19.98 10.77 15.31
N LYS A 76 -21.06 10.57 16.06
CA LYS A 76 -21.71 9.27 16.19
C LYS A 76 -22.27 8.77 14.85
N LEU A 77 -22.95 9.66 14.12
CA LEU A 77 -23.49 9.36 12.78
C LEU A 77 -22.37 8.95 11.81
N ASN A 78 -21.31 9.77 11.73
CA ASN A 78 -20.19 9.53 10.82
C ASN A 78 -19.49 8.20 11.11
N LEU A 79 -19.27 7.89 12.40
CA LEU A 79 -18.70 6.62 12.83
C LEU A 79 -19.59 5.42 12.49
N TYR A 80 -20.91 5.51 12.71
CA TYR A 80 -21.80 4.42 12.31
C TYR A 80 -21.77 4.17 10.80
N VAL A 81 -21.79 5.23 9.99
CA VAL A 81 -21.79 5.09 8.54
C VAL A 81 -20.46 4.52 8.04
N ILE A 82 -19.31 5.03 8.50
CA ILE A 82 -18.01 4.51 8.06
C ILE A 82 -17.80 3.06 8.49
N LEU A 83 -18.23 2.67 9.70
CA LEU A 83 -18.15 1.28 10.16
C LEU A 83 -19.07 0.35 9.36
N LEU A 84 -20.30 0.79 9.07
CA LEU A 84 -21.22 0.05 8.22
C LEU A 84 -20.59 -0.18 6.83
N VAL A 85 -19.99 0.86 6.26
CA VAL A 85 -19.35 0.79 4.95
C VAL A 85 -18.15 -0.17 4.96
N LEU A 86 -17.26 -0.07 5.96
CA LEU A 86 -16.03 -0.86 6.04
C LEU A 86 -16.26 -2.31 6.45
N ILE A 87 -17.28 -2.60 7.25
CA ILE A 87 -17.52 -3.96 7.77
C ILE A 87 -18.47 -4.69 6.83
N PHE A 88 -19.50 -4.04 6.32
CA PHE A 88 -20.55 -4.72 5.55
C PHE A 88 -20.42 -4.45 4.05
N VAL A 89 -20.48 -3.18 3.64
CA VAL A 89 -20.68 -2.80 2.23
C VAL A 89 -19.46 -3.13 1.37
N VAL A 90 -18.28 -2.63 1.73
CA VAL A 90 -17.05 -2.81 0.96
C VAL A 90 -16.67 -4.30 0.85
N PRO A 91 -16.62 -5.09 1.94
CA PRO A 91 -16.29 -6.51 1.86
C PRO A 91 -17.30 -7.33 1.04
N PHE A 92 -18.59 -7.00 1.11
CA PHE A 92 -19.60 -7.65 0.27
C PHE A 92 -19.34 -7.40 -1.21
N TYR A 93 -19.08 -6.16 -1.61
CA TYR A 93 -18.77 -5.84 -3.00
C TYR A 93 -17.44 -6.45 -3.46
N ILE A 94 -16.42 -6.53 -2.60
CA ILE A 94 -15.18 -7.26 -2.90
C ILE A 94 -15.51 -8.71 -3.24
N GLY A 95 -16.26 -9.41 -2.37
CA GLY A 95 -16.68 -10.79 -2.62
C GLY A 95 -17.50 -10.94 -3.90
N TYR A 96 -18.43 -10.03 -4.15
CA TYR A 96 -19.25 -10.00 -5.36
C TYR A 96 -18.42 -9.89 -6.63
N PHE A 97 -17.47 -8.95 -6.70
CA PHE A 97 -16.64 -8.76 -7.89
C PHE A 97 -15.62 -9.88 -8.07
N VAL A 98 -15.06 -10.42 -6.99
CA VAL A 98 -14.17 -11.60 -7.04
C VAL A 98 -14.90 -12.80 -7.64
N VAL A 99 -16.11 -13.11 -7.17
CA VAL A 99 -16.92 -14.22 -7.71
C VAL A 99 -17.34 -13.94 -9.15
N SER A 100 -17.66 -12.69 -9.49
CA SER A 100 -18.05 -12.31 -10.86
C SER A 100 -16.96 -12.52 -11.89
N ASN A 101 -15.69 -12.51 -11.49
CA ASN A 101 -14.56 -12.78 -12.36
C ASN A 101 -14.40 -14.28 -12.69
N ILE A 102 -15.09 -15.17 -11.96
CA ILE A 102 -15.02 -16.62 -12.15
C ILE A 102 -16.19 -17.08 -13.03
N ARG A 103 -15.90 -17.44 -14.28
CA ARG A 103 -16.91 -17.86 -15.28
C ARG A 103 -17.81 -19.00 -14.81
N LEU A 104 -17.28 -19.94 -14.02
CA LEU A 104 -18.02 -21.12 -13.54
C LEU A 104 -19.14 -20.78 -12.54
N LEU A 105 -19.00 -19.69 -11.80
CA LEU A 105 -19.91 -19.33 -10.69
C LEU A 105 -20.97 -18.29 -11.11
N GLN A 106 -21.04 -17.96 -12.40
CA GLN A 106 -21.80 -16.81 -12.89
C GLN A 106 -23.32 -16.92 -12.67
N ARG A 107 -23.89 -18.14 -12.71
CA ARG A 107 -25.32 -18.39 -12.44
C ARG A 107 -25.71 -18.26 -10.97
N GLN A 108 -24.79 -18.53 -10.04
CA GLN A 108 -25.04 -18.48 -8.58
C GLN A 108 -24.19 -17.40 -7.89
N LYS A 109 -23.75 -16.38 -8.63
CA LYS A 109 -22.77 -15.38 -8.17
C LYS A 109 -23.15 -14.72 -6.84
N LEU A 110 -24.44 -14.45 -6.61
CA LEU A 110 -24.91 -13.82 -5.37
C LEU A 110 -24.75 -14.74 -4.16
N LEU A 111 -25.06 -16.03 -4.31
CA LEU A 111 -24.95 -17.02 -3.24
C LEU A 111 -23.49 -17.20 -2.81
N PHE A 112 -22.58 -17.35 -3.78
CA PHE A 112 -21.16 -17.45 -3.50
C PHE A 112 -20.58 -16.13 -2.94
N ALA A 113 -21.05 -14.98 -3.40
CA ALA A 113 -20.66 -13.69 -2.82
C ALA A 113 -21.09 -13.59 -1.35
N CYS A 114 -22.31 -14.02 -1.01
CA CYS A 114 -22.76 -14.11 0.37
C CYS A 114 -21.90 -15.08 1.19
N MET A 115 -21.52 -16.24 0.66
CA MET A 115 -20.62 -17.17 1.35
C MET A 115 -19.25 -16.56 1.63
N VAL A 116 -18.65 -15.87 0.65
CA VAL A 116 -17.38 -15.15 0.83
C VAL A 116 -17.53 -14.06 1.89
N TRP A 117 -18.64 -13.33 1.87
CA TRP A 117 -18.94 -12.29 2.84
C TRP A 117 -19.14 -12.85 4.27
N PHE A 118 -19.89 -13.93 4.44
CA PHE A 118 -20.03 -14.61 5.74
C PHE A 118 -18.70 -15.15 6.26
N THR A 119 -17.87 -15.69 5.36
CA THR A 119 -16.52 -16.13 5.71
C THR A 119 -15.67 -14.96 6.20
N PHE A 120 -15.72 -13.82 5.50
CA PHE A 120 -15.05 -12.60 5.95
C PHE A 120 -15.57 -12.13 7.32
N MET A 121 -16.89 -12.11 7.54
CA MET A 121 -17.49 -11.79 8.84
C MET A 121 -16.99 -12.73 9.94
N TYR A 122 -16.96 -14.04 9.70
CA TYR A 122 -16.42 -15.00 10.67
C TYR A 122 -14.97 -14.67 11.04
N PHE A 123 -14.09 -14.46 10.06
CA PHE A 123 -12.70 -14.12 10.32
C PHE A 123 -12.53 -12.76 11.00
N PHE A 124 -13.32 -11.75 10.62
CA PHE A 124 -13.30 -10.43 11.26
C PHE A 124 -13.75 -10.51 12.72
N TRP A 125 -14.75 -11.34 13.02
CA TRP A 125 -15.20 -11.62 14.40
C TRP A 125 -14.21 -12.48 15.18
N LYS A 126 -13.44 -13.35 14.54
CA LYS A 126 -12.39 -14.12 15.22
C LYS A 126 -11.12 -13.31 15.47
N LEU A 127 -10.82 -12.34 14.61
CA LEU A 127 -9.60 -11.53 14.68
C LEU A 127 -9.52 -10.68 15.96
N GLY A 128 -10.65 -10.28 16.53
CA GLY A 128 -10.69 -9.47 17.76
C GLY A 128 -10.58 -10.27 19.07
N ASP A 129 -10.72 -11.59 19.04
CA ASP A 129 -10.72 -12.44 20.25
C ASP A 129 -9.36 -12.48 20.97
N PRO A 130 -8.19 -12.46 20.27
CA PRO A 130 -6.88 -12.45 20.92
C PRO A 130 -6.52 -11.13 21.60
N PHE A 131 -7.29 -10.07 21.35
CA PHE A 131 -6.95 -8.73 21.80
C PHE A 131 -7.78 -8.33 23.03
N PRO A 132 -7.22 -7.53 23.96
CA PRO A 132 -7.93 -7.06 25.16
C PRO A 132 -8.96 -5.98 24.81
N ILE A 133 -9.96 -6.37 24.02
CA ILE A 133 -11.00 -5.51 23.42
C ILE A 133 -12.33 -5.70 24.16
N LEU A 134 -12.52 -6.84 24.80
CA LEU A 134 -13.79 -7.25 25.39
C LEU A 134 -13.92 -6.67 26.80
N SER A 135 -14.53 -5.49 26.91
CA SER A 135 -15.21 -5.13 28.15
C SER A 135 -16.45 -6.03 28.27
N PRO A 136 -16.59 -6.85 29.33
CA PRO A 136 -17.75 -7.73 29.52
C PRO A 136 -19.07 -6.96 29.71
N LYS A 137 -19.04 -5.63 29.72
CA LYS A 137 -20.20 -4.75 29.90
C LYS A 137 -20.92 -4.38 28.59
N HIS A 138 -20.34 -4.67 27.43
CA HIS A 138 -20.89 -4.24 26.14
C HIS A 138 -21.32 -5.41 25.24
N GLY A 139 -22.49 -5.27 24.60
CA GLY A 139 -23.04 -6.28 23.69
C GLY A 139 -22.18 -6.55 22.45
N ILE A 140 -22.43 -7.68 21.78
CA ILE A 140 -21.67 -8.24 20.64
C ILE A 140 -21.59 -7.29 19.42
N LEU A 141 -22.52 -6.32 19.31
CA LEU A 141 -22.58 -5.32 18.23
C LEU A 141 -22.36 -3.89 18.73
N SER A 142 -21.68 -3.73 19.88
CA SER A 142 -21.32 -2.40 20.38
C SER A 142 -20.35 -1.69 19.44
N ILE A 143 -20.51 -0.37 19.31
CA ILE A 143 -19.69 0.46 18.43
C ILE A 143 -18.20 0.38 18.81
N GLU A 144 -17.90 0.31 20.11
CA GLU A 144 -16.55 0.15 20.65
C GLU A 144 -15.88 -1.14 20.15
N GLN A 145 -16.60 -2.27 20.11
CA GLN A 145 -16.09 -3.54 19.62
C GLN A 145 -15.83 -3.53 18.09
N LEU A 146 -16.65 -2.79 17.33
CA LEU A 146 -16.45 -2.64 15.89
C LEU A 146 -15.27 -1.72 15.58
N ILE A 147 -15.20 -0.56 16.24
CA ILE A 147 -14.11 0.41 16.11
C ILE A 147 -12.79 -0.22 16.52
N SER A 148 -12.77 -1.00 17.60
CA SER A 148 -11.54 -1.61 18.10
C SER A 148 -10.93 -2.59 17.11
N ARG A 149 -11.74 -3.47 16.52
CA ARG A 149 -11.32 -4.45 15.49
C ARG A 149 -10.85 -3.77 14.22
N VAL A 150 -11.62 -2.78 13.76
CA VAL A 150 -11.21 -1.92 12.64
C VAL A 150 -9.88 -1.22 12.93
N GLY A 151 -9.77 -0.71 14.16
CA GLY A 151 -8.60 -0.03 14.69
C GLY A 151 -7.35 -0.90 14.64
N VAL A 152 -7.43 -2.18 15.05
CA VAL A 152 -6.28 -3.10 15.01
C VAL A 152 -5.78 -3.29 13.59
N ILE A 153 -6.69 -3.59 12.65
CA ILE A 153 -6.32 -3.80 11.25
C ILE A 153 -5.72 -2.53 10.65
N GLY A 154 -6.35 -1.38 10.85
CA GLY A 154 -5.84 -0.11 10.31
C GLY A 154 -4.53 0.35 10.96
N VAL A 155 -4.32 0.13 12.27
CA VAL A 155 -3.05 0.42 12.95
C VAL A 155 -1.95 -0.49 12.41
N THR A 156 -2.26 -1.76 12.16
CA THR A 156 -1.32 -2.70 11.53
C THR A 156 -0.90 -2.19 10.15
N LEU A 157 -1.86 -1.78 9.31
CA LEU A 157 -1.57 -1.22 7.99
C LEU A 157 -0.73 0.06 8.06
N MET A 158 -1.07 0.98 8.97
CA MET A 158 -0.34 2.22 9.18
C MET A 158 1.09 1.97 9.68
N ALA A 159 1.27 1.02 10.59
CA ALA A 159 2.57 0.65 11.14
C ALA A 159 3.46 -0.04 10.09
N LEU A 160 2.90 -0.94 9.27
CA LEU A 160 3.63 -1.57 8.15
C LEU A 160 4.10 -0.53 7.13
N LEU A 161 3.22 0.38 6.70
CA LEU A 161 3.58 1.43 5.75
C LEU A 161 4.61 2.40 6.35
N SER A 162 4.47 2.75 7.63
CA SER A 162 5.45 3.61 8.31
C SER A 162 6.80 2.92 8.52
N GLY A 163 6.82 1.61 8.82
CA GLY A 163 8.04 0.84 9.04
C GLY A 163 8.82 0.66 7.75
N PHE A 164 8.14 0.27 6.67
CA PHE A 164 8.71 0.24 5.32
C PHE A 164 9.23 1.62 4.89
N GLY A 165 8.42 2.68 5.09
CA GLY A 165 8.81 4.05 4.76
C GLY A 165 10.04 4.53 5.52
N ALA A 166 10.19 4.15 6.81
CA ALA A 166 11.33 4.55 7.62
C ALA A 166 12.67 4.03 7.08
N VAL A 167 12.66 2.95 6.31
CA VAL A 167 13.86 2.35 5.72
C VAL A 167 14.00 2.75 4.25
N ASN A 168 12.91 2.66 3.49
CA ASN A 168 12.91 2.92 2.06
C ASN A 168 13.12 4.41 1.72
N CYS A 169 12.67 5.35 2.57
CA CYS A 169 12.87 6.78 2.32
C CYS A 169 14.35 7.19 2.37
N PRO A 170 15.12 6.89 3.45
CA PRO A 170 16.57 7.11 3.44
C PRO A 170 17.28 6.39 2.29
N TYR A 171 16.90 5.13 2.01
CA TYR A 171 17.48 4.35 0.91
C TYR A 171 17.27 5.01 -0.46
N THR A 172 16.09 5.59 -0.72
CA THR A 172 15.76 6.20 -2.00
C THR A 172 16.35 7.60 -2.17
N TYR A 173 16.42 8.40 -1.10
CA TYR A 173 16.85 9.80 -1.18
C TYR A 173 18.34 10.01 -1.00
N MET A 174 19.04 9.12 -0.30
CA MET A 174 20.45 9.31 -0.01
C MET A 174 21.32 8.85 -1.17
N SER A 175 22.19 9.74 -1.66
CA SER A 175 23.10 9.43 -2.76
C SER A 175 24.16 8.38 -2.38
N TYR A 176 24.40 8.19 -1.08
CA TYR A 176 25.32 7.18 -0.56
C TYR A 176 24.90 5.74 -0.89
N PHE A 177 23.59 5.46 -1.00
CA PHE A 177 23.09 4.13 -1.38
C PHE A 177 22.98 3.94 -2.90
N LEU A 178 23.37 4.92 -3.71
CA LEU A 178 23.42 4.76 -5.16
C LEU A 178 24.64 3.90 -5.54
N ARG A 179 24.39 2.82 -6.27
CA ARG A 179 25.46 2.06 -6.94
C ARG A 179 26.16 2.98 -7.94
N ASN A 180 27.49 2.94 -7.96
CA ASN A 180 28.25 3.63 -8.99
C ASN A 180 28.12 2.86 -10.31
N VAL A 181 27.52 3.49 -11.31
CA VAL A 181 27.34 2.93 -12.65
C VAL A 181 28.07 3.80 -13.65
N THR A 182 28.95 3.20 -14.46
CA THR A 182 29.66 3.90 -15.53
C THR A 182 28.98 3.67 -16.88
N ASP A 183 29.20 4.57 -17.83
CA ASP A 183 28.69 4.43 -19.21
C ASP A 183 29.25 3.16 -19.90
N SER A 184 30.46 2.75 -19.55
CA SER A 184 31.06 1.50 -20.03
C SER A 184 30.31 0.27 -19.56
N ASP A 185 29.78 0.26 -18.32
CA ASP A 185 29.05 -0.89 -17.77
C ASP A 185 27.71 -1.09 -18.51
N ILE A 186 27.00 0.02 -18.78
CA ILE A 186 25.75 0.01 -19.54
C ILE A 186 26.01 -0.51 -20.96
N LEU A 187 27.02 0.04 -21.64
CA LEU A 187 27.38 -0.37 -23.00
C LEU A 187 27.82 -1.84 -23.07
N ALA A 188 28.55 -2.34 -22.06
CA ALA A 188 28.96 -3.74 -22.00
C ALA A 188 27.74 -4.67 -21.87
N LEU A 189 26.78 -4.31 -21.03
CA LEU A 189 25.55 -5.10 -20.82
C LEU A 189 24.62 -5.03 -22.04
N GLU A 190 24.46 -3.86 -22.65
CA GLU A 190 23.71 -3.69 -23.91
C GLU A 190 24.30 -4.55 -25.03
N ARG A 191 25.63 -4.59 -25.17
CA ARG A 191 26.30 -5.47 -26.14
C ARG A 191 26.02 -6.95 -25.85
N ARG A 192 26.06 -7.36 -24.58
CA ARG A 192 25.77 -8.76 -24.17
C ARG A 192 24.31 -9.14 -24.46
N LEU A 193 23.38 -8.21 -24.23
CA LEU A 193 21.95 -8.38 -24.54
C LEU A 193 21.76 -8.55 -26.05
N LEU A 194 22.34 -7.67 -26.87
CA LEU A 194 22.26 -7.75 -28.33
C LEU A 194 22.85 -9.06 -28.86
N GLN A 195 24.02 -9.47 -28.36
CA GLN A 195 24.63 -10.76 -28.72
C GLN A 195 23.72 -11.95 -28.38
N THR A 196 23.03 -11.89 -27.24
CA THR A 196 22.09 -12.94 -26.82
C THR A 196 20.85 -12.96 -27.71
N MET A 197 20.32 -11.79 -28.07
CA MET A 197 19.23 -11.67 -29.05
C MET A 197 19.63 -12.26 -30.41
N ASP A 198 20.84 -11.99 -30.90
CA ASP A 198 21.34 -12.55 -32.17
C ASP A 198 21.44 -14.08 -32.12
N MET A 199 21.90 -14.65 -30.99
CA MET A 199 21.92 -16.10 -30.79
C MET A 199 20.51 -16.71 -30.80
N ILE A 200 19.54 -16.06 -30.16
CA ILE A 200 18.13 -16.48 -30.16
C ILE A 200 17.57 -16.46 -31.59
N ILE A 201 17.78 -15.38 -32.32
CA ILE A 201 17.31 -15.23 -33.71
C ILE A 201 17.92 -16.33 -34.59
N SER A 202 19.22 -16.58 -34.46
CA SER A 202 19.92 -17.61 -35.22
C SER A 202 19.37 -19.02 -34.93
N LYS A 203 19.15 -19.37 -33.65
CA LYS A 203 18.57 -20.66 -33.26
C LYS A 203 17.11 -20.81 -33.70
N LYS A 204 16.29 -19.77 -33.56
CA LYS A 204 14.90 -19.76 -34.07
C LYS A 204 14.85 -19.92 -35.59
N LYS A 205 15.74 -19.26 -36.32
CA LYS A 205 15.89 -19.45 -37.77
C LYS A 205 16.25 -20.89 -38.11
N ARG A 206 17.17 -21.50 -37.36
CA ARG A 206 17.54 -22.93 -37.52
C ARG A 206 16.35 -23.85 -37.28
N ILE A 207 15.58 -23.65 -36.21
CA ILE A 207 14.34 -24.40 -35.94
C ILE A 207 13.37 -24.27 -37.13
N ALA A 208 13.12 -23.05 -37.62
CA ALA A 208 12.22 -22.81 -38.73
C ALA A 208 12.68 -23.51 -40.03
N MET A 209 13.99 -23.47 -40.33
CA MET A 209 14.55 -24.17 -41.50
C MET A 209 14.45 -25.69 -41.36
N THR A 210 14.78 -26.25 -40.19
CA THR A 210 14.65 -27.70 -39.94
C THR A 210 13.20 -28.15 -40.03
N ARG A 211 12.26 -27.37 -39.49
CA ARG A 211 10.82 -27.66 -39.58
C ARG A 211 10.31 -27.64 -41.02
N ARG A 212 10.78 -26.68 -41.84
CA ARG A 212 10.49 -26.60 -43.28
C ARG A 212 11.05 -27.81 -44.04
N GLN A 213 12.29 -28.22 -43.76
CA GLN A 213 12.91 -29.40 -44.37
C GLN A 213 12.18 -30.70 -44.00
N MET A 214 11.72 -30.83 -42.75
CA MET A 214 10.88 -31.97 -42.33
C MET A 214 9.55 -31.99 -43.09
N TYR A 215 8.91 -30.82 -43.28
CA TYR A 215 7.67 -30.72 -44.05
C TYR A 215 7.85 -31.15 -45.51
N GLN A 216 8.94 -30.71 -46.16
CA GLN A 216 9.28 -31.10 -47.52
C GLN A 216 9.60 -32.60 -47.64
N ARG A 217 10.34 -33.18 -46.69
CA ARG A 217 10.57 -34.64 -46.64
C ARG A 217 9.29 -35.44 -46.38
N GLY A 218 8.36 -34.90 -45.61
CA GLY A 218 7.04 -35.51 -45.36
C GLY A 218 6.18 -35.58 -46.62
N GLU A 219 6.25 -34.57 -47.50
CA GLU A 219 5.56 -34.59 -48.80
C GLU A 219 6.16 -35.62 -49.77
N ASP A 220 7.49 -35.79 -49.78
CA ASP A 220 8.17 -36.78 -50.65
C ASP A 220 7.94 -38.23 -50.18
N GLN A 221 7.88 -38.49 -48.87
CA GLN A 221 7.60 -39.84 -48.34
C GLN A 221 6.12 -40.26 -48.55
N ASN A 222 5.18 -39.31 -48.56
CA ASN A 222 3.76 -39.61 -48.75
C ASN A 222 3.42 -40.11 -50.17
N LYS A 223 4.34 -40.00 -51.14
CA LYS A 223 4.20 -40.57 -52.48
C LYS A 223 4.61 -42.05 -52.58
N GLN A 224 5.20 -42.67 -51.55
CA GLN A 224 5.81 -44.00 -51.68
C GLN A 224 5.53 -45.04 -50.58
N THR A 225 4.74 -44.76 -49.54
CA THR A 225 4.60 -45.70 -48.41
C THR A 225 3.38 -46.61 -48.49
N GLY A 226 3.60 -47.84 -48.98
CA GLY A 226 2.75 -49.00 -48.71
C GLY A 226 2.87 -49.50 -47.26
N PHE A 227 1.92 -50.35 -46.86
CA PHE A 227 1.63 -50.87 -45.50
C PHE A 227 2.83 -51.23 -44.60
N TRP A 228 3.99 -51.60 -45.17
CA TRP A 228 5.24 -51.89 -44.45
C TRP A 228 5.96 -50.65 -43.87
N GLY A 229 5.67 -49.44 -44.34
CA GLY A 229 6.26 -48.20 -43.83
C GLY A 229 5.67 -47.74 -42.48
N MET A 230 4.41 -48.10 -42.21
CA MET A 230 3.65 -47.63 -41.05
C MET A 230 4.04 -48.32 -39.73
N ILE A 231 4.63 -49.52 -39.81
CA ILE A 231 5.04 -50.31 -38.63
C ILE A 231 6.47 -49.91 -38.18
N LYS A 232 7.29 -49.37 -39.10
CA LYS A 232 8.65 -48.88 -38.82
C LYS A 232 8.68 -47.46 -38.26
N SER A 233 7.64 -46.66 -38.52
CA SER A 233 7.49 -45.29 -38.01
C SER A 233 7.01 -45.21 -36.56
N VAL A 234 6.48 -46.29 -35.99
CA VAL A 234 6.00 -46.34 -34.59
C VAL A 234 7.13 -46.70 -33.61
N THR A 235 8.20 -47.34 -34.09
CA THR A 235 9.35 -47.78 -33.28
C THR A 235 10.60 -46.90 -33.45
N SER A 236 10.59 -45.92 -34.35
CA SER A 236 11.70 -44.99 -34.55
C SER A 236 11.25 -43.54 -34.37
N THR A 237 11.60 -42.94 -33.24
CA THR A 237 11.54 -41.49 -33.06
C THR A 237 12.36 -40.87 -34.20
N PRO A 238 11.81 -39.97 -35.03
CA PRO A 238 12.56 -39.42 -36.14
C PRO A 238 13.81 -38.71 -35.60
N PRO A 239 15.02 -39.02 -36.09
CA PRO A 239 16.30 -38.58 -35.50
C PRO A 239 16.50 -37.04 -35.48
N GLY A 240 15.58 -36.26 -36.05
CA GLY A 240 15.56 -34.81 -35.95
C GLY A 240 14.64 -34.24 -34.86
N SER A 241 13.76 -35.03 -34.24
CA SER A 241 12.80 -34.55 -33.23
C SER A 241 13.44 -34.26 -31.88
N GLU A 242 14.35 -35.13 -31.41
CA GLU A 242 15.13 -34.91 -30.19
C GLU A 242 16.09 -33.71 -30.32
N ASN A 243 16.68 -33.52 -31.49
CA ASN A 243 17.51 -32.34 -31.77
C ASN A 243 16.68 -31.04 -31.77
N LEU A 244 15.43 -31.09 -32.25
CA LEU A 244 14.56 -29.91 -32.26
C LEU A 244 14.10 -29.53 -30.84
N SER A 245 13.78 -30.52 -30.00
CA SER A 245 13.38 -30.27 -28.62
C SER A 245 14.53 -29.73 -27.77
N LEU A 246 15.76 -30.21 -27.96
CA LEU A 246 16.95 -29.67 -27.30
C LEU A 246 17.21 -28.20 -27.71
N ILE A 247 17.17 -27.89 -29.00
CA ILE A 247 17.37 -26.51 -29.48
C ILE A 247 16.23 -25.60 -28.97
N GLN A 248 15.00 -26.12 -28.83
CA GLN A 248 13.90 -25.38 -28.23
C GLN A 248 14.16 -25.06 -26.76
N GLN A 249 14.61 -26.04 -25.96
CA GLN A 249 14.99 -25.80 -24.56
C GLN A 249 16.13 -24.78 -24.43
N GLU A 250 17.13 -24.82 -25.32
CA GLU A 250 18.19 -23.81 -25.36
C GLU A 250 17.65 -22.41 -25.71
N VAL A 251 16.68 -22.31 -26.62
CA VAL A 251 16.02 -21.04 -26.95
C VAL A 251 15.25 -20.51 -25.75
N ASP A 252 14.47 -21.35 -25.07
CA ASP A 252 13.70 -20.95 -23.89
C ASP A 252 14.63 -20.45 -22.76
N ALA A 253 15.78 -21.12 -22.56
CA ALA A 253 16.80 -20.68 -21.60
C ALA A 253 17.45 -19.35 -21.99
N LEU A 254 17.76 -19.15 -23.28
CA LEU A 254 18.32 -17.89 -23.79
C LEU A 254 17.29 -16.75 -23.73
N GLU A 255 16.00 -17.03 -23.94
CA GLU A 255 14.93 -16.04 -23.78
C GLU A 255 14.82 -15.56 -22.34
N GLU A 256 14.89 -16.46 -21.36
CA GLU A 256 14.90 -16.06 -19.94
C GLU A 256 16.15 -15.25 -19.59
N LEU A 257 17.32 -15.65 -20.09
CA LEU A 257 18.55 -14.85 -19.95
C LEU A 257 18.41 -13.47 -20.59
N SER A 258 17.84 -13.38 -21.79
CA SER A 258 17.57 -12.11 -22.47
C SER A 258 16.63 -11.23 -21.67
N ARG A 259 15.61 -11.80 -21.03
CA ARG A 259 14.68 -11.07 -20.16
C ARG A 259 15.39 -10.51 -18.94
N GLN A 260 16.26 -11.31 -18.30
CA GLN A 260 17.07 -10.88 -17.16
C GLN A 260 18.05 -9.75 -17.54
N LEU A 261 18.81 -9.93 -18.64
CA LEU A 261 19.74 -8.91 -19.14
C LEU A 261 19.02 -7.61 -19.51
N PHE A 262 17.82 -7.69 -20.08
CA PHE A 262 17.01 -6.51 -20.40
C PHE A 262 16.59 -5.77 -19.13
N LEU A 263 16.08 -6.48 -18.12
CA LEU A 263 15.70 -5.89 -16.83
C LEU A 263 16.90 -5.24 -16.13
N GLU A 264 18.06 -5.89 -16.14
CA GLU A 264 19.30 -5.36 -15.58
C GLU A 264 19.78 -4.11 -16.34
N THR A 265 19.66 -4.09 -17.68
CA THR A 265 20.00 -2.91 -18.50
C THR A 265 19.09 -1.72 -18.15
N VAL A 266 17.78 -1.95 -18.04
CA VAL A 266 16.82 -0.92 -17.64
C VAL A 266 17.11 -0.42 -16.22
N ASP A 267 17.49 -1.32 -15.29
CA ASP A 267 17.85 -0.94 -13.93
C ASP A 267 19.10 -0.07 -13.88
N LEU A 268 20.16 -0.41 -14.63
CA LEU A 268 21.37 0.41 -14.74
C LEU A 268 21.10 1.77 -15.37
N GLN A 269 20.29 1.84 -16.43
CA GLN A 269 19.87 3.11 -17.03
C GLN A 269 19.10 3.97 -16.01
N SER A 270 18.16 3.37 -15.27
CA SER A 270 17.42 4.08 -14.22
C SER A 270 18.33 4.57 -13.08
N THR A 271 19.37 3.82 -12.75
CA THR A 271 20.37 4.19 -11.74
C THR A 271 21.22 5.36 -12.23
N LYS A 272 21.63 5.35 -13.50
CA LYS A 272 22.33 6.48 -14.12
C LYS A 272 21.49 7.77 -14.09
N GLU A 273 20.21 7.70 -14.43
CA GLU A 273 19.30 8.84 -14.32
C GLU A 273 19.22 9.37 -12.88
N ARG A 274 19.23 8.49 -11.88
CA ARG A 274 19.26 8.91 -10.47
C ARG A 274 20.57 9.57 -10.08
N ILE A 275 21.71 9.08 -10.58
CA ILE A 275 23.02 9.71 -10.37
C ILE A 275 23.01 11.12 -10.98
N GLU A 276 22.51 11.28 -12.20
CA GLU A 276 22.37 12.59 -12.84
C GLU A 276 21.43 13.51 -12.06
N TYR A 277 20.28 12.98 -11.61
CA TYR A 277 19.34 13.70 -10.76
C TYR A 277 20.01 14.17 -9.46
N SER A 278 20.83 13.34 -8.82
CA SER A 278 21.53 13.67 -7.57
C SER A 278 22.49 14.86 -7.72
N LYS A 279 23.04 15.10 -8.92
CA LYS A 279 23.93 16.22 -9.23
C LYS A 279 23.17 17.55 -9.34
N THR A 280 21.88 17.51 -9.64
CA THR A 280 21.03 18.71 -9.74
C THR A 280 20.84 19.39 -8.39
N PHE A 281 20.50 20.69 -8.37
CA PHE A 281 20.18 21.40 -7.13
C PHE A 281 19.02 20.76 -6.35
N LYS A 282 18.00 20.28 -7.06
CA LYS A 282 16.87 19.55 -6.48
C LYS A 282 17.35 18.23 -5.85
N GLY A 283 18.20 17.48 -6.54
CA GLY A 283 18.82 16.27 -6.03
C GLY A 283 19.62 16.49 -4.76
N LYS A 284 20.48 17.52 -4.74
CA LYS A 284 21.26 17.90 -3.54
C LYS A 284 20.37 18.22 -2.34
N TYR A 285 19.27 18.94 -2.56
CA TYR A 285 18.30 19.22 -1.51
C TYR A 285 17.63 17.94 -0.96
N PHE A 286 17.16 17.04 -1.83
CA PHE A 286 16.60 15.76 -1.39
C PHE A 286 17.62 14.85 -0.71
N ASN A 287 18.88 14.90 -1.12
CA ASN A 287 19.96 14.17 -0.46
C ASN A 287 20.18 14.68 0.97
N PHE A 288 20.23 16.00 1.17
CA PHE A 288 20.30 16.61 2.49
C PHE A 288 19.11 16.22 3.37
N LEU A 289 17.89 16.28 2.83
CA LEU A 289 16.69 15.78 3.53
C LEU A 289 16.81 14.28 3.86
N GLY A 290 17.41 13.49 2.98
CA GLY A 290 17.66 12.06 3.19
C GLY A 290 18.47 11.80 4.46
N TYR A 291 19.53 12.58 4.70
CA TYR A 291 20.32 12.49 5.94
C TYR A 291 19.49 12.87 7.18
N PHE A 292 18.73 13.96 7.12
CA PHE A 292 17.85 14.35 8.22
C PHE A 292 16.80 13.27 8.55
N PHE A 293 16.14 12.74 7.52
CA PHE A 293 15.17 11.65 7.68
C PHE A 293 15.83 10.37 8.19
N SER A 294 17.07 10.06 7.77
CA SER A 294 17.81 8.90 8.27
C SER A 294 18.01 8.99 9.79
N ILE A 295 18.46 10.14 10.30
CA ILE A 295 18.63 10.37 11.75
C ILE A 295 17.28 10.20 12.46
N TYR A 296 16.22 10.81 11.94
CA TYR A 296 14.86 10.68 12.50
C TYR A 296 14.38 9.22 12.51
N CYS A 297 14.60 8.46 11.42
CA CYS A 297 14.17 7.08 11.31
C CYS A 297 14.94 6.16 12.27
N VAL A 298 16.25 6.34 12.41
CA VAL A 298 17.06 5.61 13.41
C VAL A 298 16.57 5.92 14.82
N TRP A 299 16.34 7.21 15.13
CA TRP A 299 15.78 7.62 16.41
C TRP A 299 14.40 7.02 16.67
N LYS A 300 13.51 7.00 15.67
CA LYS A 300 12.17 6.43 15.79
C LYS A 300 12.21 4.91 16.03
N ILE A 301 13.08 4.19 15.32
CA ILE A 301 13.31 2.75 15.54
C ILE A 301 13.82 2.52 16.96
N PHE A 302 14.80 3.30 17.40
CA PHE A 302 15.34 3.22 18.77
C PHE A 302 14.28 3.49 19.84
N MET A 303 13.47 4.54 19.68
CA MET A 303 12.38 4.87 20.59
C MET A 303 11.29 3.82 20.62
N ALA A 304 10.89 3.27 19.46
CA ALA A 304 9.94 2.16 19.40
C ALA A 304 10.48 0.93 20.18
N THR A 305 11.77 0.60 20.03
CA THR A 305 12.42 -0.47 20.80
C THR A 305 12.37 -0.20 22.31
N ILE A 306 12.67 1.03 22.75
CA ILE A 306 12.58 1.41 24.16
C ILE A 306 11.15 1.28 24.68
N ASN A 307 10.16 1.79 23.94
CA ASN A 307 8.76 1.73 24.35
C ASN A 307 8.29 0.28 24.55
N ILE A 308 8.72 -0.63 23.67
CA ILE A 308 8.39 -2.06 23.75
C ILE A 308 9.10 -2.72 24.95
N VAL A 309 10.40 -2.48 25.13
CA VAL A 309 11.21 -3.14 26.17
C VAL A 309 10.85 -2.67 27.58
N PHE A 310 10.62 -1.37 27.76
CA PHE A 310 10.34 -0.77 29.07
C PHE A 310 8.84 -0.56 29.35
N ASP A 311 7.96 -1.09 28.49
CA ASP A 311 6.50 -0.90 28.53
C ASP A 311 6.09 0.56 28.78
N ARG A 312 6.83 1.49 28.17
CA ARG A 312 6.66 2.92 28.36
C ARG A 312 5.61 3.42 27.39
N VAL A 313 4.37 3.54 27.85
CA VAL A 313 3.27 4.03 27.02
C VAL A 313 2.81 5.42 27.48
N GLY A 314 2.85 6.39 26.56
CA GLY A 314 2.04 7.61 26.67
C GLY A 314 2.41 8.63 27.76
N LYS A 315 3.71 8.90 28.01
CA LYS A 315 4.06 10.19 28.67
C LYS A 315 4.08 11.29 27.61
N THR A 316 3.39 12.39 27.92
CA THR A 316 3.16 13.63 27.14
C THR A 316 3.83 13.70 25.77
N ASP A 317 3.04 14.04 24.75
CA ASP A 317 3.49 14.16 23.37
C ASP A 317 4.83 14.94 23.29
N PRO A 318 5.79 14.49 22.45
CA PRO A 318 7.14 15.04 22.42
C PRO A 318 7.17 16.56 22.21
N VAL A 319 6.16 17.06 21.49
CA VAL A 319 5.97 18.47 21.20
C VAL A 319 5.54 19.23 22.47
N THR A 320 4.48 18.81 23.17
CA THR A 320 4.06 19.44 24.43
C THR A 320 5.13 19.35 25.50
N ARG A 321 5.81 18.20 25.64
CA ARG A 321 6.93 18.08 26.58
C ARG A 321 8.13 18.96 26.21
N GLY A 322 8.38 19.14 24.90
CA GLY A 322 9.36 20.08 24.39
C GLY A 322 8.99 21.54 24.70
N ILE A 323 7.72 21.89 24.56
CA ILE A 323 7.18 23.22 24.92
C ILE A 323 7.30 23.45 26.43
N GLU A 324 6.91 22.48 27.28
CA GLU A 324 7.06 22.56 28.74
C GLU A 324 8.51 22.82 29.17
N ILE A 325 9.47 22.09 28.59
CA ILE A 325 10.90 22.27 28.86
C ILE A 325 11.36 23.66 28.42
N THR A 326 10.92 24.10 27.24
CA THR A 326 11.32 25.40 26.66
C THR A 326 10.76 26.57 27.46
N VAL A 327 9.50 26.48 27.90
CA VAL A 327 8.83 27.49 28.75
C VAL A 327 9.49 27.57 30.12
N ASN A 328 9.77 26.42 30.74
CA ASN A 328 10.45 26.37 32.04
C ASN A 328 11.91 26.86 31.97
N TRP A 329 12.59 26.65 30.84
CA TRP A 329 13.98 27.10 30.64
C TRP A 329 14.08 28.60 30.34
N LEU A 330 13.12 29.18 29.62
CA LEU A 330 13.13 30.61 29.26
C LEU A 330 12.53 31.54 30.31
N GLY A 331 11.82 31.03 31.33
CA GLY A 331 11.25 31.84 32.41
C GLY A 331 10.21 32.87 31.95
N ILE A 332 9.69 32.73 30.73
CA ILE A 332 8.69 33.63 30.14
C ILE A 332 7.32 33.24 30.68
N GLN A 333 6.51 34.22 31.11
CA GLN A 333 5.08 34.02 31.38
C GLN A 333 4.34 33.79 30.06
N PHE A 334 4.55 32.61 29.48
CA PHE A 334 3.91 32.18 28.26
C PHE A 334 2.54 31.62 28.62
N ASP A 335 1.48 32.13 27.98
CA ASP A 335 0.15 31.52 28.12
C ASP A 335 0.16 30.17 27.41
N VAL A 336 0.58 29.15 28.17
CA VAL A 336 0.69 27.77 27.71
C VAL A 336 -0.65 27.28 27.15
N LYS A 337 -1.78 27.74 27.69
CA LYS A 337 -3.10 27.30 27.23
C LYS A 337 -3.44 27.87 25.87
N PHE A 338 -3.29 29.18 25.68
CA PHE A 338 -3.56 29.80 24.38
C PHE A 338 -2.67 29.23 23.27
N TRP A 339 -1.36 29.13 23.51
CA TRP A 339 -0.41 28.69 22.48
C TRP A 339 -0.42 27.18 22.25
N SER A 340 -0.66 26.36 23.28
CA SER A 340 -0.78 24.90 23.10
C SER A 340 -1.95 24.57 22.16
N GLN A 341 -3.09 25.26 22.28
CA GLN A 341 -4.23 25.05 21.39
C GLN A 341 -3.88 25.33 19.92
N HIS A 342 -3.23 26.47 19.62
CA HIS A 342 -2.88 26.85 18.25
C HIS A 342 -1.79 25.93 17.67
N ILE A 343 -0.80 25.55 18.48
CA ILE A 343 0.26 24.63 18.06
C ILE A 343 -0.32 23.23 17.82
N SER A 344 -1.16 22.72 18.72
CA SER A 344 -1.86 21.44 18.52
C SER A 344 -2.76 21.47 17.30
N PHE A 345 -3.48 22.58 17.04
CA PHE A 345 -4.28 22.75 15.84
C PHE A 345 -3.44 22.66 14.56
N ILE A 346 -2.34 23.42 14.48
CA ILE A 346 -1.43 23.41 13.32
C ILE A 346 -0.81 22.03 13.15
N LEU A 347 -0.34 21.41 14.23
CA LEU A 347 0.26 20.08 14.22
C LEU A 347 -0.73 19.03 13.71
N VAL A 348 -1.95 19.00 14.25
CA VAL A 348 -3.03 18.10 13.84
C VAL A 348 -3.38 18.34 12.37
N GLY A 349 -3.50 19.59 11.93
CA GLY A 349 -3.73 19.93 10.52
C GLY A 349 -2.63 19.40 9.59
N ILE A 350 -1.36 19.56 9.97
CA ILE A 350 -0.22 19.01 9.22
C ILE A 350 -0.28 17.48 9.19
N ILE A 351 -0.58 16.82 10.31
CA ILE A 351 -0.70 15.36 10.39
C ILE A 351 -1.83 14.87 9.47
N ILE A 352 -2.98 15.54 9.45
CA ILE A 352 -4.12 15.20 8.59
C ILE A 352 -3.74 15.34 7.11
N VAL A 353 -3.21 16.49 6.70
CA VAL A 353 -2.87 16.74 5.29
C VAL A 353 -1.77 15.79 4.82
N THR A 354 -0.74 15.57 5.64
CA THR A 354 0.36 14.66 5.28
C THR A 354 -0.08 13.20 5.26
N SER A 355 -0.96 12.77 6.16
CA SER A 355 -1.51 11.40 6.18
C SER A 355 -2.41 11.11 4.99
N ILE A 356 -3.35 12.02 4.65
CA ILE A 356 -4.21 11.90 3.47
C ILE A 356 -3.35 11.86 2.20
N ARG A 357 -2.45 12.83 2.02
CA ARG A 357 -1.59 12.90 0.82
C ARG A 357 -0.68 11.69 0.71
N GLY A 358 -0.03 11.29 1.81
CA GLY A 358 0.86 10.14 1.86
C GLY A 358 0.13 8.87 1.47
N LEU A 359 -1.04 8.63 2.06
CA LEU A 359 -1.88 7.49 1.74
C LEU A 359 -2.31 7.49 0.28
N LEU A 360 -2.89 8.58 -0.23
CA LEU A 360 -3.36 8.64 -1.63
C LEU A 360 -2.24 8.36 -2.63
N ILE A 361 -1.03 8.88 -2.41
CA ILE A 361 0.14 8.58 -3.25
C ILE A 361 0.50 7.09 -3.19
N THR A 362 0.51 6.50 -1.99
CA THR A 362 0.80 5.06 -1.84
C THR A 362 -0.27 4.18 -2.50
N LEU A 363 -1.55 4.52 -2.36
CA LEU A 363 -2.65 3.81 -2.98
C LEU A 363 -2.58 3.89 -4.50
N THR A 364 -2.27 5.06 -5.07
CA THR A 364 -2.10 5.21 -6.53
C THR A 364 -0.94 4.37 -7.05
N LYS A 365 0.21 4.37 -6.37
CA LYS A 365 1.35 3.52 -6.76
C LYS A 365 1.01 2.04 -6.69
N PHE A 366 0.36 1.62 -5.62
CA PHE A 366 -0.05 0.22 -5.43
C PHE A 366 -1.10 -0.20 -6.46
N PHE A 367 -2.04 0.69 -6.77
CA PHE A 367 -3.01 0.48 -7.85
C PHE A 367 -2.28 0.20 -9.16
N TYR A 368 -1.44 1.12 -9.64
CA TYR A 368 -0.74 0.95 -10.91
C TYR A 368 0.21 -0.25 -10.96
N ALA A 369 0.78 -0.65 -9.82
CA ALA A 369 1.67 -1.81 -9.75
C ALA A 369 0.94 -3.15 -9.92
N ILE A 370 -0.35 -3.23 -9.53
CA ILE A 370 -1.10 -4.50 -9.43
C ILE A 370 -2.32 -4.50 -10.36
N SER A 371 -2.75 -3.34 -10.86
CA SER A 371 -3.97 -3.19 -11.65
C SER A 371 -3.85 -3.91 -12.99
N SER A 372 -4.68 -4.93 -13.16
CA SER A 372 -4.98 -5.54 -14.45
C SER A 372 -6.38 -5.14 -14.89
N SER A 373 -6.65 -5.13 -16.20
CA SER A 373 -7.96 -4.80 -16.77
C SER A 373 -9.09 -5.69 -16.23
N LYS A 374 -8.79 -6.91 -15.78
CA LYS A 374 -9.79 -7.84 -15.21
C LYS A 374 -10.02 -7.69 -13.70
N SER A 375 -9.06 -7.13 -12.96
CA SER A 375 -9.11 -7.06 -11.48
C SER A 375 -9.20 -5.64 -10.93
N SER A 376 -9.19 -4.60 -11.77
CA SER A 376 -9.19 -3.19 -11.37
C SER A 376 -10.31 -2.85 -10.37
N ASN A 377 -11.54 -3.32 -10.60
CA ASN A 377 -12.68 -3.11 -9.70
C ASN A 377 -12.45 -3.69 -8.29
N VAL A 378 -11.92 -4.91 -8.21
CA VAL A 378 -11.61 -5.57 -6.93
C VAL A 378 -10.49 -4.82 -6.22
N ILE A 379 -9.44 -4.46 -6.95
CA ILE A 379 -8.27 -3.75 -6.40
C ILE A 379 -8.71 -2.41 -5.83
N VAL A 380 -9.56 -1.65 -6.51
CA VAL A 380 -10.07 -0.39 -5.98
C VAL A 380 -10.89 -0.58 -4.71
N LEU A 381 -11.76 -1.58 -4.65
CA LEU A 381 -12.54 -1.82 -3.43
C LEU A 381 -11.63 -2.24 -2.26
N VAL A 382 -10.58 -3.02 -2.53
CA VAL A 382 -9.53 -3.32 -1.54
C VAL A 382 -8.79 -2.05 -1.11
N LEU A 383 -8.47 -1.15 -2.04
CA LEU A 383 -7.88 0.15 -1.71
C LEU A 383 -8.82 1.03 -0.89
N ALA A 384 -10.12 1.03 -1.19
CA ALA A 384 -11.14 1.71 -0.40
C ALA A 384 -11.20 1.15 1.03
N GLN A 385 -11.14 -0.18 1.16
CA GLN A 385 -11.07 -0.85 2.46
C GLN A 385 -9.83 -0.42 3.23
N ILE A 386 -8.64 -0.57 2.65
CA ILE A 386 -7.36 -0.18 3.28
C ILE A 386 -7.40 1.30 3.70
N MET A 387 -7.91 2.15 2.83
CA MET A 387 -8.01 3.59 3.05
C MET A 387 -8.89 3.95 4.24
N GLY A 388 -10.12 3.43 4.29
CA GLY A 388 -11.02 3.76 5.41
C GLY A 388 -10.54 3.18 6.74
N MET A 389 -9.98 1.96 6.74
CA MET A 389 -9.40 1.37 7.95
C MET A 389 -8.20 2.20 8.43
N TYR A 390 -7.32 2.65 7.52
CA TYR A 390 -6.20 3.53 7.83
C TYR A 390 -6.66 4.86 8.44
N PHE A 391 -7.69 5.49 7.88
CA PHE A 391 -8.17 6.78 8.37
C PHE A 391 -8.85 6.67 9.73
N VAL A 392 -9.68 5.64 9.95
CA VAL A 392 -10.26 5.36 11.29
C VAL A 392 -9.13 5.16 12.32
N SER A 393 -8.12 4.36 12.01
CA SER A 393 -6.98 4.14 12.92
C SER A 393 -6.11 5.39 13.12
N SER A 394 -5.95 6.22 12.09
CA SER A 394 -5.22 7.49 12.22
C SER A 394 -5.91 8.41 13.22
N VAL A 395 -7.24 8.49 13.21
CA VAL A 395 -8.01 9.24 14.21
C VAL A 395 -7.86 8.65 15.60
N LEU A 396 -7.91 7.33 15.75
CA LEU A 396 -7.70 6.65 17.03
C LEU A 396 -6.35 7.02 17.67
N LEU A 397 -5.27 6.99 16.89
CA LEU A 397 -3.92 7.32 17.37
C LEU A 397 -3.73 8.83 17.58
N MET A 398 -4.31 9.66 16.72
CA MET A 398 -4.23 11.12 16.84
C MET A 398 -4.93 11.63 18.10
N ARG A 399 -5.87 10.86 18.69
CA ARG A 399 -6.48 11.15 20.00
C ARG A 399 -5.42 11.43 21.07
N MET A 400 -4.28 10.74 21.05
CA MET A 400 -3.21 10.92 22.05
C MET A 400 -2.32 12.14 21.77
N SER A 401 -2.44 12.76 20.59
CA SER A 401 -1.73 13.99 20.22
C SER A 401 -2.51 15.27 20.56
N MET A 402 -3.75 15.13 21.06
CA MET A 402 -4.61 16.25 21.44
C MET A 402 -4.63 16.46 22.97
N PRO A 403 -4.63 17.71 23.46
CA PRO A 403 -4.79 18.00 24.89
C PRO A 403 -6.11 17.46 25.46
N LEU A 404 -6.12 17.16 26.77
CA LEU A 404 -7.28 16.55 27.44
C LEU A 404 -8.56 17.39 27.34
N GLU A 405 -8.43 18.72 27.31
CA GLU A 405 -9.53 19.68 27.26
C GLU A 405 -10.38 19.56 25.98
N TYR A 406 -9.77 19.19 24.85
CA TYR A 406 -10.43 19.06 23.54
C TYR A 406 -10.70 17.60 23.16
N ARG A 407 -10.45 16.66 24.08
CA ARG A 407 -10.58 15.22 23.81
C ARG A 407 -11.93 14.65 24.25
N SER A 408 -12.77 15.40 24.96
CA SER A 408 -13.94 14.89 25.68
C SER A 408 -14.94 14.15 24.78
N ILE A 409 -15.44 14.82 23.73
CA ILE A 409 -16.41 14.22 22.78
C ILE A 409 -15.79 13.01 22.08
N VAL A 410 -14.54 13.13 21.62
CA VAL A 410 -13.84 12.03 20.94
C VAL A 410 -13.63 10.84 21.88
N THR A 411 -13.40 11.08 23.17
CA THR A 411 -13.28 10.02 24.20
C THR A 411 -14.61 9.32 24.43
N GLU A 412 -15.67 10.09 24.55
CA GLU A 412 -17.02 9.56 24.81
C GLU A 412 -17.54 8.74 23.62
N VAL A 413 -17.31 9.22 22.40
CA VAL A 413 -17.78 8.58 21.18
C VAL A 413 -16.96 7.32 20.84
N LEU A 414 -15.65 7.33 21.09
CA LEU A 414 -14.79 6.16 20.87
C LEU A 414 -14.90 5.13 22.01
N GLY A 415 -15.41 5.53 23.17
CA GLY A 415 -15.61 4.66 24.32
C GLY A 415 -14.35 4.38 25.14
N GLU A 416 -14.46 3.43 26.07
CA GLU A 416 -13.37 3.01 26.97
C GLU A 416 -12.34 2.10 26.28
N LEU A 417 -11.90 2.45 25.06
CA LEU A 417 -10.86 1.69 24.37
C LEU A 417 -9.53 1.75 25.15
N GLN A 418 -8.78 0.65 25.16
CA GLN A 418 -7.43 0.63 25.70
C GLN A 418 -6.45 1.28 24.70
N PHE A 419 -6.40 2.61 24.63
CA PHE A 419 -5.57 3.33 23.64
C PHE A 419 -4.08 3.01 23.75
N ASN A 420 -3.61 2.68 24.95
CA ASN A 420 -2.23 2.25 25.19
C ASN A 420 -1.88 0.98 24.41
N PHE A 421 -2.84 0.06 24.28
CA PHE A 421 -2.66 -1.15 23.48
C PHE A 421 -2.40 -0.80 22.00
N TYR A 422 -3.14 0.15 21.40
CA TYR A 422 -2.96 0.52 19.99
C TYR A 422 -1.60 1.16 19.71
N HIS A 423 -1.09 1.98 20.63
CA HIS A 423 0.25 2.56 20.48
C HIS A 423 1.35 1.51 20.60
N ARG A 424 1.24 0.61 21.58
CA ARG A 424 2.19 -0.50 21.71
C ARG A 424 2.11 -1.43 20.49
N TRP A 425 0.91 -1.74 20.02
CA TRP A 425 0.69 -2.53 18.82
C TRP A 425 1.31 -1.86 17.58
N PHE A 426 1.13 -0.55 17.43
CA PHE A 426 1.79 0.23 16.39
C PHE A 426 3.31 0.08 16.46
N ASP A 427 3.92 0.32 17.62
CA ASP A 427 5.38 0.26 17.79
C ASP A 427 5.94 -1.13 17.46
N VAL A 428 5.26 -2.20 17.90
CA VAL A 428 5.65 -3.59 17.61
C VAL A 428 5.63 -3.88 16.11
N ILE A 429 4.51 -3.60 15.44
CA ILE A 429 4.38 -3.87 14.01
C ILE A 429 5.31 -2.98 13.19
N PHE A 430 5.49 -1.72 13.60
CA PHE A 430 6.44 -0.78 12.99
C PHE A 430 7.87 -1.32 13.05
N LEU A 431 8.30 -1.81 14.22
CA LEU A 431 9.65 -2.36 14.39
C LEU A 431 9.85 -3.63 13.55
N VAL A 432 8.89 -4.56 13.55
CA VAL A 432 8.95 -5.77 12.72
C VAL A 432 9.03 -5.41 11.23
N SER A 433 8.24 -4.44 10.78
CA SER A 433 8.26 -3.96 9.39
C SER A 433 9.56 -3.26 9.01
N ALA A 434 10.13 -2.45 9.90
CA ALA A 434 11.41 -1.77 9.66
C ALA A 434 12.55 -2.80 9.58
N LEU A 435 12.62 -3.74 10.53
CA LEU A 435 13.66 -4.78 10.53
C LEU A 435 13.57 -5.71 9.32
N SER A 436 12.35 -6.12 8.93
CA SER A 436 12.17 -6.94 7.73
C SER A 436 12.53 -6.17 6.45
N SER A 437 12.26 -4.86 6.38
CA SER A 437 12.66 -4.02 5.25
C SER A 437 14.17 -3.83 5.17
N ILE A 438 14.86 -3.65 6.31
CA ILE A 438 16.32 -3.61 6.38
C ILE A 438 16.91 -4.94 5.90
N LEU A 439 16.39 -6.06 6.39
CA LEU A 439 16.83 -7.39 5.97
C LEU A 439 16.63 -7.61 4.47
N PHE A 440 15.46 -7.22 3.93
CA PHE A 440 15.16 -7.33 2.52
C PHE A 440 16.14 -6.52 1.66
N LEU A 441 16.38 -5.25 2.00
CA LEU A 441 17.35 -4.42 1.28
C LEU A 441 18.78 -4.95 1.40
N TYR A 442 19.17 -5.48 2.57
CA TYR A 442 20.48 -6.09 2.76
C TYR A 442 20.69 -7.32 1.86
N LEU A 443 19.67 -8.19 1.76
CA LEU A 443 19.71 -9.35 0.87
C LEU A 443 19.71 -8.94 -0.61
N ALA A 444 18.90 -7.96 -0.99
CA ALA A 444 18.85 -7.42 -2.35
C ALA A 444 20.21 -6.82 -2.77
N HIS A 445 20.85 -6.07 -1.87
CA HIS A 445 22.16 -5.47 -2.14
C HIS A 445 23.27 -6.52 -2.25
N LYS A 446 23.20 -7.61 -1.46
CA LYS A 446 24.15 -8.73 -1.57
C LYS A 446 24.01 -9.51 -2.89
N GLN A 447 22.82 -9.55 -3.46
CA GLN A 447 22.56 -10.21 -4.74
C GLN A 447 22.97 -9.35 -5.95
N ALA A 448 23.11 -8.03 -5.79
CA ALA A 448 23.67 -7.17 -6.82
C ALA A 448 25.16 -7.54 -7.02
N PRO A 449 25.57 -7.97 -8.22
CA PRO A 449 26.91 -8.49 -8.45
C PRO A 449 27.93 -7.35 -8.50
N GLU A 450 28.32 -6.82 -7.35
CA GLU A 450 29.45 -5.87 -7.24
C GLU A 450 30.83 -6.57 -7.20
N LYS A 451 30.88 -7.91 -7.26
CA LYS A 451 32.14 -8.67 -7.05
C LYS A 451 32.55 -9.64 -8.17
N GLN A 452 32.26 -9.34 -9.44
CA GLN A 452 32.81 -10.11 -10.56
C GLN A 452 33.64 -9.30 -11.57
N MET A 453 33.98 -8.03 -11.28
CA MET A 453 34.87 -7.22 -12.13
C MET A 453 36.27 -6.96 -11.53
N SER A 454 36.68 -7.75 -10.54
CA SER A 454 38.07 -7.75 -10.06
C SER A 454 38.61 -9.18 -10.01
N LEU A 455 38.81 -9.76 -11.19
CA LEU A 455 39.83 -10.79 -11.44
C LEU A 455 40.10 -10.89 -12.94
#